data_AF-A0A2N2CR12-F1
#
_entry.id   AF-A0A2N2CR12-F1
#
_cell.length_a   1.000
_cell.length_b   1.000
_cell.length_c   1.000
_cell.angle_alpha   90.00
_cell.angle_beta   90.00
_cell.angle_gamma   90.00
#
_symmetry.space_group_name_H-M   'P 1'
#
loop_
_entity.id
_entity.type
_entity.pdbx_description
1 polymer ?
#
loop_
_entity_poly.entity_id
_entity_poly.type
_entity_poly.pdbx_seq_one_letter_code
_entity_poly.pdbx_strand_id
1 'polypeptide(L)'
;MISDIGVLAENSKGRAFPEAPDEVRTCFQRDIDRITYSKSFRRLKHKTQVFLQPEGDHYRTRLTHTLEVTRIARTISRALMLNEDLTEAIGLGHDLGHTPFGHAGERALCEIYTCGFRHYEQSLRVVDRLEKSGKGLNLCFETRMGILNHTKGAPDDSAEAIAVRLADRIAYINHDVDDAIRAGILTAADIPKEVRARIGERHSTRIDAIIRDVIEASREGEVRMSDDMAQAVELFHDFLFEKVYRNPTAKGEEAKVSKILGAIWDYYLKNPDKLPPDYRSIADTEGVPRAVCDYVSGMSDDYAVYTFSNIYIPAAWQVK
;
A
#
# COMPACT_ATOMS: atom_id res chain seq x y z
N MET A 1 21.74 7.56 -17.81
CA MET A 1 21.23 6.87 -19.01
C MET A 1 20.13 5.94 -18.55
N ILE A 2 19.03 5.88 -19.29
CA ILE A 2 17.93 4.94 -19.06
C ILE A 2 18.05 3.85 -20.15
N SER A 3 17.85 2.58 -19.80
CA SER A 3 17.89 1.44 -20.73
C SER A 3 16.66 1.44 -21.65
N ASP A 4 16.71 0.66 -22.73
CA ASP A 4 15.64 0.62 -23.75
C ASP A 4 14.27 0.17 -23.21
N ILE A 5 14.26 -0.51 -22.07
CA ILE A 5 13.06 -1.01 -21.39
C ILE A 5 12.54 -0.04 -20.33
N GLY A 6 13.31 1.00 -19.99
CA GLY A 6 12.94 2.03 -19.03
C GLY A 6 12.15 3.16 -19.68
N VAL A 7 11.24 3.76 -18.93
CA VAL A 7 10.39 4.83 -19.44
C VAL A 7 11.14 6.16 -19.41
N LEU A 8 11.29 6.80 -20.57
CA LEU A 8 11.79 8.17 -20.64
C LEU A 8 10.68 9.17 -20.29
N ALA A 9 10.98 10.14 -19.43
CA ALA A 9 10.00 11.16 -19.01
C ALA A 9 9.48 12.01 -20.20
N GLU A 10 10.32 12.21 -21.23
CA GLU A 10 9.94 12.89 -22.48
C GLU A 10 8.91 12.11 -23.31
N ASN A 11 8.85 10.78 -23.15
CA ASN A 11 7.92 9.89 -23.84
C ASN A 11 6.68 9.57 -23.00
N SER A 12 6.47 10.26 -21.87
CA SER A 12 5.28 10.08 -21.04
C SER A 12 4.01 10.38 -21.85
N LYS A 13 2.98 9.56 -21.67
CA LYS A 13 1.61 9.78 -22.16
C LYS A 13 0.95 10.99 -21.48
N GLY A 14 1.62 11.58 -20.49
CA GLY A 14 1.24 12.84 -19.87
C GLY A 14 0.18 12.68 -18.77
N ARG A 15 -0.47 13.80 -18.46
CA ARG A 15 -1.46 13.94 -17.38
C ARG A 15 -2.87 14.01 -17.96
N ALA A 16 -3.87 13.62 -17.18
CA ALA A 16 -5.27 13.71 -17.60
C ALA A 16 -5.70 15.16 -17.86
N PHE A 17 -5.25 16.09 -17.01
CA PHE A 17 -5.39 17.52 -17.24
C PHE A 17 -4.03 18.09 -17.69
N PRO A 18 -3.92 18.63 -18.91
CA PRO A 18 -2.67 19.20 -19.39
C PRO A 18 -2.18 20.33 -18.49
N GLU A 19 -0.88 20.35 -18.24
CA GLU A 19 -0.20 21.40 -17.49
C GLU A 19 1.10 21.76 -18.22
N ALA A 20 1.56 23.01 -18.07
CA ALA A 20 2.84 23.42 -18.63
C ALA A 20 3.98 22.56 -18.03
N PRO A 21 5.00 22.20 -18.84
CA PRO A 21 6.24 21.61 -18.33
C PRO A 21 6.88 22.50 -17.26
N ASP A 22 7.60 21.88 -16.32
CA ASP A 22 8.39 22.60 -15.32
C ASP A 22 9.80 22.81 -15.89
N GLU A 23 10.43 23.95 -15.60
CA GLU A 23 11.73 24.32 -16.17
C GLU A 23 12.87 23.47 -15.62
N VAL A 24 12.70 22.87 -14.43
CA VAL A 24 13.77 22.17 -13.70
C VAL A 24 13.45 20.69 -13.54
N ARG A 25 12.22 20.37 -13.14
CA ARG A 25 11.84 19.00 -12.74
C ARG A 25 11.19 18.24 -13.88
N THR A 26 11.51 16.95 -13.96
CA THR A 26 10.79 16.03 -14.85
C THR A 26 9.33 15.86 -14.42
N CYS A 27 8.49 15.32 -15.31
CA CYS A 27 7.10 15.07 -15.01
C CYS A 27 6.93 14.09 -13.83
N PHE A 28 7.80 13.09 -13.69
CA PHE A 28 7.77 12.12 -12.59
C PHE A 28 8.30 12.70 -11.27
N GLN A 29 9.31 13.56 -11.29
CA GLN A 29 9.74 14.30 -10.09
C GLN A 29 8.59 15.14 -9.50
N ARG A 30 7.79 15.78 -10.36
CA ARG A 30 6.59 16.50 -9.93
C ARG A 30 5.53 15.56 -9.32
N ASP A 31 5.47 14.30 -9.75
CA ASP A 31 4.56 13.31 -9.16
C ASP A 31 5.01 12.90 -7.76
N ILE A 32 6.32 12.66 -7.56
CA ILE A 32 6.93 12.42 -6.24
C ILE A 32 6.54 13.52 -5.26
N ASP A 33 6.72 14.78 -5.66
CA ASP A 33 6.39 15.93 -4.82
C ASP A 33 4.89 15.95 -4.46
N ARG A 34 4.01 15.78 -5.46
CA ARG A 34 2.56 15.80 -5.25
C ARG A 34 2.12 14.71 -4.27
N ILE A 35 2.68 13.50 -4.39
CA ILE A 35 2.39 12.37 -3.50
C ILE A 35 2.90 12.68 -2.09
N THR A 36 4.17 13.07 -1.96
CA THR A 36 4.83 13.29 -0.67
C THR A 36 4.14 14.37 0.17
N TYR A 37 3.65 15.44 -0.47
CA TYR A 37 2.94 16.53 0.23
C TYR A 37 1.45 16.27 0.46
N SER A 38 0.90 15.17 -0.07
CA SER A 38 -0.52 14.84 0.05
C SER A 38 -0.94 14.58 1.50
N LYS A 39 -2.24 14.70 1.80
CA LYS A 39 -2.76 14.38 3.13
C LYS A 39 -2.73 12.86 3.34
N SER A 40 -3.04 12.08 2.32
CA SER A 40 -3.09 10.62 2.38
C SER A 40 -1.72 10.01 2.65
N PHE A 41 -0.64 10.52 2.03
CA PHE A 41 0.72 10.04 2.32
C PHE A 41 1.11 10.28 3.78
N ARG A 42 0.79 11.47 4.33
CA ARG A 42 1.02 11.78 5.75
C ARG A 42 0.25 10.85 6.70
N ARG A 43 -0.95 10.39 6.31
CA ARG A 43 -1.74 9.45 7.12
C ARG A 43 -1.13 8.05 7.19
N LEU A 44 -0.26 7.66 6.25
CA LEU A 44 0.42 6.35 6.30
C LEU A 44 1.25 6.17 7.58
N LYS A 45 1.72 7.25 8.18
CA LYS A 45 2.39 7.24 9.50
C LYS A 45 1.48 6.71 10.62
N HIS A 46 0.18 6.90 10.47
CA HIS A 46 -0.83 6.58 11.49
C HIS A 46 -1.70 5.38 11.06
N LYS A 47 -1.19 4.54 10.16
CA LYS A 47 -1.83 3.29 9.73
C LYS A 47 -0.91 2.12 10.01
N THR A 48 -1.45 1.11 10.68
CA THR A 48 -0.79 -0.17 10.88
C THR A 48 -0.69 -0.96 9.57
N GLN A 49 0.36 -1.78 9.47
CA GLN A 49 0.64 -2.64 8.33
C GLN A 49 -0.12 -3.97 8.43
N VAL A 50 0.32 -4.87 9.32
CA VAL A 50 -0.15 -6.27 9.41
C VAL A 50 -0.78 -6.60 10.76
N PHE A 51 -0.11 -6.31 11.88
CA PHE A 51 -0.65 -6.60 13.21
C PHE A 51 -1.33 -5.37 13.83
N LEU A 52 -2.51 -5.60 14.41
CA LEU A 52 -3.21 -4.63 15.25
C LEU A 52 -2.33 -4.32 16.45
N GLN A 53 -2.01 -3.04 16.63
CA GLN A 53 -1.05 -2.47 17.58
C GLN A 53 -0.69 -3.39 18.77
N PRO A 54 0.48 -4.06 18.76
CA PRO A 54 1.09 -4.50 20.01
C PRO A 54 1.65 -3.29 20.77
N GLU A 55 1.59 -3.30 22.10
CA GLU A 55 2.15 -2.23 22.94
C GLU A 55 3.66 -2.02 22.65
N GLY A 56 4.08 -0.78 22.37
CA GLY A 56 5.50 -0.37 22.29
C GLY A 56 5.87 0.57 21.12
N ASP A 57 7.07 1.18 21.18
CA ASP A 57 7.50 2.27 20.28
C ASP A 57 8.10 1.81 18.92
N HIS A 58 8.21 0.50 18.66
CA HIS A 58 8.99 -0.05 17.54
C HIS A 58 8.16 -0.79 16.47
N TYR A 59 6.87 -0.46 16.31
CA TYR A 59 6.00 -1.12 15.33
C TYR A 59 6.13 -0.50 13.92
N ARG A 60 5.96 -1.34 12.90
CA ARG A 60 5.97 -0.91 11.50
C ARG A 60 4.65 -0.23 11.14
N THR A 61 4.75 0.93 10.49
CA THR A 61 3.62 1.66 9.90
C THR A 61 3.61 1.44 8.39
N ARG A 62 2.50 1.79 7.74
CA ARG A 62 2.45 1.81 6.27
C ARG A 62 3.49 2.74 5.67
N LEU A 63 3.76 3.88 6.33
CA LEU A 63 4.81 4.79 5.86
C LEU A 63 6.19 4.10 5.84
N THR A 64 6.55 3.37 6.90
CA THR A 64 7.85 2.67 6.93
C THR A 64 7.93 1.57 5.87
N HIS A 65 6.82 0.85 5.61
CA HIS A 65 6.75 -0.12 4.52
C HIS A 65 6.90 0.55 3.15
N THR A 66 6.14 1.61 2.88
CA THR A 66 6.22 2.38 1.63
C THR A 66 7.64 2.86 1.36
N LEU A 67 8.34 3.35 2.38
CA LEU A 67 9.74 3.76 2.25
C LEU A 67 10.65 2.57 1.92
N GLU A 68 10.47 1.42 2.56
CA GLU A 68 11.26 0.22 2.31
C GLU A 68 11.05 -0.34 0.89
N VAL A 69 9.79 -0.47 0.46
CA VAL A 69 9.44 -0.85 -0.93
C VAL A 69 10.11 0.10 -1.91
N THR A 70 9.98 1.41 -1.69
CA THR A 70 10.57 2.43 -2.57
C THR A 70 12.10 2.30 -2.62
N ARG A 71 12.76 2.03 -1.50
CA ARG A 71 14.21 1.82 -1.45
C ARG A 71 14.66 0.57 -2.20
N ILE A 72 13.94 -0.54 -2.06
CA ILE A 72 14.23 -1.79 -2.78
C ILE A 72 14.00 -1.59 -4.28
N ALA A 73 12.86 -1.02 -4.67
CA ALA A 73 12.51 -0.78 -6.07
C ALA A 73 13.54 0.12 -6.74
N ARG A 74 13.96 1.22 -6.09
CA ARG A 74 15.00 2.11 -6.61
C ARG A 74 16.36 1.43 -6.75
N THR A 75 16.70 0.50 -5.86
CA THR A 75 17.94 -0.30 -5.98
C THR A 75 17.90 -1.16 -7.25
N ILE A 76 16.78 -1.85 -7.50
CA ILE A 76 16.56 -2.65 -8.71
C ILE A 76 16.60 -1.76 -9.95
N SER A 77 15.83 -0.66 -9.96
CA SER A 77 15.77 0.28 -11.07
C SER A 77 17.13 0.89 -11.40
N ARG A 78 17.93 1.27 -10.40
CA ARG A 78 19.29 1.78 -10.64
C ARG A 78 20.20 0.75 -11.28
N ALA A 79 20.15 -0.49 -10.81
CA ALA A 79 20.99 -1.57 -11.35
C ALA A 79 20.62 -1.94 -12.79
N LEU A 80 19.33 -1.84 -13.15
CA LEU A 80 18.80 -2.10 -14.49
C LEU A 80 18.72 -0.86 -15.39
N MET A 81 19.20 0.29 -14.90
CA MET A 81 19.12 1.60 -15.56
C MET A 81 17.68 1.99 -15.97
N LEU A 82 16.69 1.68 -15.14
CA LEU A 82 15.31 2.14 -15.32
C LEU A 82 15.13 3.59 -14.84
N ASN A 83 13.94 4.16 -15.03
CA ASN A 83 13.65 5.49 -14.53
C ASN A 83 13.41 5.48 -13.00
N GLU A 84 14.41 5.93 -12.24
CA GLU A 84 14.31 6.01 -10.77
C GLU A 84 13.18 6.93 -10.29
N ASP A 85 12.90 8.04 -10.98
CA ASP A 85 11.87 9.00 -10.55
C ASP A 85 10.46 8.40 -10.73
N LEU A 86 10.22 7.70 -11.83
CA LEU A 86 8.94 6.98 -12.03
C LEU A 86 8.79 5.85 -11.01
N THR A 87 9.86 5.07 -10.78
CA THR A 87 9.88 4.00 -9.76
C THR A 87 9.54 4.56 -8.38
N GLU A 88 10.15 5.69 -8.02
CA GLU A 88 9.91 6.35 -6.74
C GLU A 88 8.49 6.90 -6.62
N ALA A 89 7.96 7.54 -7.67
CA ALA A 89 6.60 8.04 -7.68
C ALA A 89 5.58 6.91 -7.48
N ILE A 90 5.74 5.78 -8.19
CA ILE A 90 4.88 4.60 -8.04
C ILE A 90 5.03 4.03 -6.62
N GLY A 91 6.27 3.82 -6.17
CA GLY A 91 6.58 3.29 -4.85
C GLY A 91 5.97 4.09 -3.72
N LEU A 92 6.01 5.43 -3.77
CA LEU A 92 5.40 6.30 -2.75
C LEU A 92 3.87 6.33 -2.83
N GLY A 93 3.29 6.05 -4.01
CA GLY A 93 1.86 6.15 -4.26
C GLY A 93 1.08 4.85 -4.09
N HIS A 94 1.73 3.68 -4.11
CA HIS A 94 1.05 2.38 -4.20
C HIS A 94 0.08 2.11 -3.04
N ASP A 95 0.44 2.58 -1.85
CA ASP A 95 -0.22 2.22 -0.58
C ASP A 95 -1.22 3.28 -0.06
N LEU A 96 -1.45 4.37 -0.81
CA LEU A 96 -2.22 5.52 -0.36
C LEU A 96 -3.69 5.20 0.00
N GLY A 97 -4.26 4.20 -0.65
CA GLY A 97 -5.67 3.80 -0.55
C GLY A 97 -5.96 2.77 0.54
N HIS A 98 -4.95 2.30 1.28
CA HIS A 98 -5.21 1.33 2.33
C HIS A 98 -6.11 1.88 3.43
N THR A 99 -6.93 1.02 3.97
CA THR A 99 -7.84 1.31 5.08
C THR A 99 -7.11 1.49 6.41
N PRO A 100 -7.78 2.05 7.43
CA PRO A 100 -7.35 1.87 8.81
C PRO A 100 -7.25 0.38 9.14
N PHE A 101 -6.34 0.01 10.04
CA PHE A 101 -6.14 -1.38 10.50
C PHE A 101 -5.67 -2.35 9.42
N GLY A 102 -5.02 -1.83 8.36
CA GLY A 102 -4.39 -2.62 7.31
C GLY A 102 -5.31 -3.66 6.65
N HIS A 103 -4.83 -4.88 6.47
CA HIS A 103 -5.57 -5.96 5.80
C HIS A 103 -6.88 -6.35 6.49
N ALA A 104 -6.98 -6.14 7.80
CA ALA A 104 -8.22 -6.39 8.54
C ALA A 104 -9.30 -5.37 8.13
N GLY A 105 -8.94 -4.09 8.02
CA GLY A 105 -9.86 -3.06 7.57
C GLY A 105 -10.25 -3.21 6.11
N GLU A 106 -9.33 -3.65 5.26
CA GLU A 106 -9.60 -3.92 3.84
C GLU A 106 -10.66 -5.02 3.68
N ARG A 107 -10.51 -6.14 4.39
CA ARG A 107 -11.50 -7.22 4.40
C ARG A 107 -12.84 -6.76 4.95
N ALA A 108 -12.84 -6.04 6.07
CA ALA A 108 -14.07 -5.51 6.66
C ALA A 108 -14.82 -4.62 5.66
N LEU A 109 -14.15 -3.67 5.00
CA LEU A 109 -14.81 -2.84 3.99
C LEU A 109 -15.23 -3.64 2.76
N CYS A 110 -14.46 -4.65 2.33
CA CYS A 110 -14.84 -5.49 1.20
C CYS A 110 -16.11 -6.30 1.47
N GLU A 111 -16.31 -6.75 2.71
CA GLU A 111 -17.53 -7.44 3.15
C GLU A 111 -18.73 -6.49 3.26
N ILE A 112 -18.51 -5.27 3.76
CA ILE A 112 -19.58 -4.31 4.04
C ILE A 112 -20.01 -3.54 2.76
N TYR A 113 -19.05 -3.18 1.92
CA TYR A 113 -19.32 -2.45 0.68
C TYR A 113 -19.58 -3.43 -0.46
N THR A 114 -20.85 -3.54 -0.88
CA THR A 114 -21.31 -4.54 -1.84
C THR A 114 -20.62 -4.52 -3.21
N CYS A 115 -20.02 -3.39 -3.61
CA CYS A 115 -19.23 -3.31 -4.84
C CYS A 115 -17.82 -3.93 -4.71
N GLY A 116 -17.45 -4.34 -3.51
CA GLY A 116 -16.10 -4.77 -3.15
C GLY A 116 -15.17 -3.58 -2.86
N PHE A 117 -14.08 -3.84 -2.16
CA PHE A 117 -13.04 -2.87 -1.86
C PHE A 117 -11.66 -3.49 -2.10
N ARG A 118 -10.77 -2.70 -2.74
CA ARG A 118 -9.38 -3.07 -3.00
C ARG A 118 -8.51 -1.85 -2.82
N HIS A 119 -7.48 -1.96 -2.01
CA HIS A 119 -6.62 -0.83 -1.67
C HIS A 119 -5.97 -0.21 -2.91
N TYR A 120 -5.54 -1.00 -3.90
CA TYR A 120 -4.86 -0.50 -5.10
C TYR A 120 -5.79 0.33 -6.01
N GLU A 121 -7.06 -0.06 -6.13
CA GLU A 121 -8.09 0.76 -6.82
C GLU A 121 -8.37 2.04 -6.03
N GLN A 122 -8.37 1.94 -4.69
CA GLN A 122 -8.54 3.08 -3.83
C GLN A 122 -7.32 4.02 -3.86
N SER A 123 -6.10 3.52 -4.01
CA SER A 123 -4.87 4.33 -4.15
C SER A 123 -4.92 5.17 -5.41
N LEU A 124 -5.34 4.57 -6.54
CA LEU A 124 -5.59 5.31 -7.78
C LEU A 124 -6.69 6.37 -7.56
N ARG A 125 -7.79 6.01 -6.89
CA ARG A 125 -8.89 6.94 -6.61
C ARG A 125 -8.46 8.10 -5.72
N VAL A 126 -7.59 7.87 -4.73
CA VAL A 126 -7.02 8.92 -3.87
C VAL A 126 -6.30 9.97 -4.72
N VAL A 127 -5.43 9.52 -5.62
CA VAL A 127 -4.63 10.43 -6.46
C VAL A 127 -5.43 11.05 -7.60
N ASP A 128 -6.53 10.45 -8.05
CA ASP A 128 -7.35 10.99 -9.14
C ASP A 128 -8.51 11.86 -8.69
N ARG A 129 -9.08 11.58 -7.52
CA ARG A 129 -10.39 12.12 -7.11
C ARG A 129 -10.40 12.71 -5.71
N LEU A 130 -9.72 12.13 -4.73
CA LEU A 130 -9.95 12.51 -3.32
C LEU A 130 -9.03 13.63 -2.84
N GLU A 131 -7.76 13.62 -3.25
CA GLU A 131 -6.81 14.64 -2.84
C GLU A 131 -7.17 16.04 -3.38
N LYS A 132 -6.61 17.07 -2.74
CA LYS A 132 -6.87 18.50 -3.06
C LYS A 132 -8.36 18.86 -3.12
N SER A 133 -9.15 18.33 -2.19
CA SER A 133 -10.59 18.61 -2.06
C SER A 133 -11.37 18.28 -3.33
N GLY A 134 -11.27 17.04 -3.79
CA GLY A 134 -12.04 16.56 -4.94
C GLY A 134 -11.35 16.71 -6.30
N LYS A 135 -10.16 17.35 -6.36
CA LYS A 135 -9.47 17.68 -7.61
C LYS A 135 -8.46 16.62 -8.06
N GLY A 136 -8.03 15.74 -7.15
CA GLY A 136 -6.92 14.84 -7.37
C GLY A 136 -5.56 15.54 -7.42
N LEU A 137 -4.52 14.74 -7.60
CA LEU A 137 -3.14 15.16 -7.77
C LEU A 137 -2.78 15.35 -9.26
N ASN A 138 -3.59 14.87 -10.19
CA ASN A 138 -3.34 14.94 -11.64
C ASN A 138 -1.96 14.38 -12.02
N LEU A 139 -1.66 13.16 -11.57
CA LEU A 139 -0.36 12.48 -11.82
C LEU A 139 -0.23 12.04 -13.29
N CYS A 140 1.00 11.75 -13.72
CA CYS A 140 1.26 11.15 -15.03
C CYS A 140 0.60 9.78 -15.16
N PHE A 141 0.24 9.40 -16.40
CA PHE A 141 -0.40 8.12 -16.70
C PHE A 141 0.41 6.92 -16.16
N GLU A 142 1.73 6.95 -16.35
CA GLU A 142 2.62 5.85 -15.96
C GLU A 142 2.62 5.64 -14.45
N THR A 143 2.72 6.74 -13.68
CA THR A 143 2.62 6.71 -12.22
C THR A 143 1.29 6.12 -11.78
N ARG A 144 0.18 6.56 -12.38
CA ARG A 144 -1.18 6.09 -12.06
C ARG A 144 -1.35 4.60 -12.32
N MET A 145 -0.90 4.11 -13.47
CA MET A 145 -1.02 2.69 -13.81
C MET A 145 -0.09 1.83 -12.96
N GLY A 146 1.12 2.30 -12.66
CA GLY A 146 1.99 1.62 -11.70
C GLY A 146 1.36 1.50 -10.31
N ILE A 147 0.70 2.55 -9.82
CA ILE A 147 -0.05 2.51 -8.55
C ILE A 147 -1.20 1.49 -8.62
N LEU A 148 -1.99 1.51 -9.69
CA LEU A 148 -3.14 0.60 -9.85
C LEU A 148 -2.71 -0.87 -9.93
N ASN A 149 -1.63 -1.14 -10.65
CA ASN A 149 -1.25 -2.50 -11.03
C ASN A 149 -0.20 -3.11 -10.10
N HIS A 150 0.30 -2.40 -9.09
CA HIS A 150 1.39 -2.92 -8.25
C HIS A 150 1.11 -4.29 -7.61
N THR A 151 -0.16 -4.62 -7.33
CA THR A 151 -0.52 -5.91 -6.70
C THR A 151 -0.61 -7.06 -7.70
N LYS A 152 -1.30 -6.87 -8.83
CA LYS A 152 -1.66 -7.96 -9.77
C LYS A 152 -0.91 -7.92 -11.10
N GLY A 153 -0.29 -6.77 -11.39
CA GLY A 153 0.27 -6.43 -12.68
C GLY A 153 -0.77 -6.24 -13.78
N ALA A 154 -0.30 -5.75 -14.91
CA ALA A 154 -0.99 -5.72 -16.19
C ALA A 154 -0.03 -6.11 -17.33
N PRO A 155 -0.55 -6.57 -18.49
CA PRO A 155 0.29 -6.96 -19.62
C PRO A 155 1.24 -5.85 -20.13
N ASP A 156 0.81 -4.59 -20.02
CA ASP A 156 1.55 -3.42 -20.54
C ASP A 156 2.22 -2.60 -19.41
N ASP A 157 2.52 -3.22 -18.27
CA ASP A 157 3.23 -2.54 -17.18
C ASP A 157 4.64 -2.12 -17.60
N SER A 158 5.06 -0.94 -17.17
CA SER A 158 6.44 -0.53 -17.36
C SER A 158 7.39 -1.36 -16.49
N ALA A 159 8.66 -1.43 -16.89
CA ALA A 159 9.71 -2.07 -16.10
C ALA A 159 9.79 -1.52 -14.67
N GLU A 160 9.57 -0.21 -14.48
CA GLU A 160 9.51 0.44 -13.17
C GLU A 160 8.33 -0.04 -12.32
N ALA A 161 7.14 -0.19 -12.92
CA ALA A 161 5.97 -0.73 -12.22
C ALA A 161 6.20 -2.19 -11.79
N ILE A 162 6.82 -3.00 -12.66
CA ILE A 162 7.20 -4.38 -12.33
C ILE A 162 8.24 -4.38 -11.19
N ALA A 163 9.24 -3.50 -11.22
CA ALA A 163 10.23 -3.37 -10.15
C ALA A 163 9.57 -3.02 -8.81
N VAL A 164 8.59 -2.11 -8.78
CA VAL A 164 7.84 -1.80 -7.55
C VAL A 164 7.02 -3.00 -7.08
N ARG A 165 6.34 -3.72 -7.98
CA ARG A 165 5.59 -4.94 -7.62
C ARG A 165 6.47 -6.01 -7.00
N LEU A 166 7.66 -6.26 -7.57
CA LEU A 166 8.61 -7.22 -7.01
C LEU A 166 9.14 -6.72 -5.65
N ALA A 167 9.45 -5.42 -5.54
CA ALA A 167 9.93 -4.82 -4.30
C ALA A 167 8.89 -4.90 -3.16
N ASP A 168 7.61 -4.69 -3.47
CA ASP A 168 6.51 -4.82 -2.52
C ASP A 168 6.40 -6.25 -1.99
N ARG A 169 6.47 -7.23 -2.90
CA ARG A 169 6.48 -8.65 -2.52
C ARG A 169 7.69 -9.02 -1.65
N ILE A 170 8.88 -8.47 -1.96
CA ILE A 170 10.10 -8.69 -1.17
C ILE A 170 9.95 -8.10 0.24
N ALA A 171 9.49 -6.85 0.35
CA ALA A 171 9.31 -6.17 1.63
C ALA A 171 8.27 -6.90 2.48
N TYR A 172 7.12 -7.21 1.90
CA TYR A 172 6.01 -7.89 2.57
C TYR A 172 6.43 -9.20 3.23
N ILE A 173 7.03 -10.13 2.47
CA ILE A 173 7.44 -11.44 3.00
C ILE A 173 8.44 -11.30 4.15
N ASN A 174 9.36 -10.33 4.07
CA ASN A 174 10.36 -10.13 5.11
C ASN A 174 9.76 -9.52 6.38
N HIS A 175 8.80 -8.61 6.27
CA HIS A 175 8.20 -7.95 7.42
C HIS A 175 7.26 -8.89 8.16
N ASP A 176 6.47 -9.66 7.42
CA ASP A 176 5.54 -10.63 7.99
C ASP A 176 6.26 -11.67 8.84
N VAL A 177 7.44 -12.12 8.40
CA VAL A 177 8.29 -13.03 9.16
C VAL A 177 8.76 -12.38 10.46
N ASP A 178 9.29 -11.16 10.38
CA ASP A 178 9.83 -10.46 11.54
C ASP A 178 8.73 -10.17 12.57
N ASP A 179 7.56 -9.73 12.10
CA ASP A 179 6.41 -9.45 12.95
C ASP A 179 5.81 -10.73 13.53
N ALA A 180 5.73 -11.83 12.77
CA ALA A 180 5.27 -13.12 13.29
C ALA A 180 6.23 -13.70 14.33
N ILE A 181 7.54 -13.53 14.16
CA ILE A 181 8.54 -13.92 15.16
C ILE A 181 8.42 -13.06 16.42
N ARG A 182 8.26 -11.74 16.26
CA ARG A 182 8.08 -10.81 17.39
C ARG A 182 6.79 -11.10 18.17
N ALA A 183 5.72 -11.48 17.47
CA ALA A 183 4.45 -11.88 18.08
C ALA A 183 4.49 -13.29 18.71
N GLY A 184 5.60 -14.02 18.60
CA GLY A 184 5.73 -15.39 19.11
C GLY A 184 4.90 -16.41 18.34
N ILE A 185 4.44 -16.08 17.14
CA ILE A 185 3.67 -16.99 16.26
C ILE A 185 4.60 -17.98 15.58
N LEU A 186 5.82 -17.53 15.25
CA LEU A 186 6.84 -18.31 14.57
C LEU A 186 8.20 -18.16 15.26
N THR A 187 9.09 -19.11 15.02
CA THR A 187 10.52 -19.01 15.26
C THR A 187 11.27 -19.06 13.94
N ALA A 188 12.50 -18.56 13.89
CA ALA A 188 13.33 -18.63 12.69
C ALA A 188 13.56 -20.08 12.20
N ALA A 189 13.47 -21.07 13.11
CA ALA A 189 13.62 -22.48 12.78
C ALA A 189 12.40 -23.08 12.06
N ASP A 190 11.22 -22.47 12.21
CA ASP A 190 9.98 -22.93 11.56
C ASP A 190 9.97 -22.65 10.06
N ILE A 191 10.79 -21.69 9.60
CA ILE A 191 10.93 -21.38 8.17
C ILE A 191 11.47 -22.61 7.44
N PRO A 192 10.82 -23.06 6.33
CA PRO A 192 11.22 -24.24 5.60
C PRO A 192 12.71 -24.23 5.24
N LYS A 193 13.38 -25.39 5.41
CA LYS A 193 14.82 -25.53 5.11
C LYS A 193 15.16 -25.12 3.69
N GLU A 194 14.26 -25.42 2.74
CA GLU A 194 14.40 -25.05 1.33
C GLU A 194 14.41 -23.53 1.12
N VAL A 195 13.48 -22.81 1.75
CA VAL A 195 13.45 -21.34 1.74
C VAL A 195 14.73 -20.77 2.35
N ARG A 196 15.15 -21.28 3.52
CA ARG A 196 16.38 -20.83 4.18
C ARG A 196 17.64 -21.07 3.36
N ALA A 197 17.69 -22.19 2.62
CA ALA A 197 18.82 -22.52 1.77
C ALA A 197 18.92 -21.63 0.52
N ARG A 198 17.79 -21.27 -0.09
CA ARG A 198 17.74 -20.48 -1.33
C ARG A 198 17.75 -18.96 -1.08
N ILE A 199 16.99 -18.49 -0.10
CA ILE A 199 16.76 -17.06 0.15
C ILE A 199 17.62 -16.58 1.33
N GLY A 200 17.93 -17.43 2.31
CA GLY A 200 18.75 -17.10 3.47
C GLY A 200 17.98 -17.03 4.78
N GLU A 201 18.72 -16.96 5.90
CA GLU A 201 18.14 -17.07 7.25
C GLU A 201 17.86 -15.72 7.92
N ARG A 202 18.65 -14.69 7.60
CA ARG A 202 18.54 -13.35 8.20
C ARG A 202 17.77 -12.41 7.29
N HIS A 203 17.08 -11.44 7.88
CA HIS A 203 16.33 -10.41 7.16
C HIS A 203 17.14 -9.77 6.02
N SER A 204 18.34 -9.25 6.32
CA SER A 204 19.19 -8.60 5.33
C SER A 204 19.69 -9.55 4.23
N THR A 205 19.99 -10.80 4.57
CA THR A 205 20.44 -11.80 3.58
C THR A 205 19.32 -12.19 2.62
N ARG A 206 18.07 -12.24 3.10
CA ARG A 206 16.91 -12.55 2.27
C ARG A 206 16.63 -11.46 1.24
N ILE A 207 16.63 -10.21 1.68
CA ILE A 207 16.45 -9.07 0.78
C ILE A 207 17.58 -9.02 -0.27
N ASP A 208 18.85 -9.13 0.15
CA ASP A 208 19.99 -9.08 -0.77
C ASP A 208 19.98 -10.23 -1.77
N ALA A 209 19.66 -11.46 -1.36
CA ALA A 209 19.57 -12.61 -2.26
C ALA A 209 18.52 -12.41 -3.35
N ILE A 210 17.30 -11.97 -2.99
CA ILE A 210 16.22 -11.77 -3.97
C ILE A 210 16.55 -10.58 -4.89
N ILE A 211 17.08 -9.48 -4.37
CA ILE A 211 17.46 -8.33 -5.20
C ILE A 211 18.54 -8.72 -6.21
N ARG A 212 19.57 -9.46 -5.79
CA ARG A 212 20.63 -9.92 -6.70
C ARG A 212 20.08 -10.83 -7.79
N ASP A 213 19.21 -11.75 -7.43
CA ASP A 213 18.55 -12.64 -8.39
C ASP A 213 17.73 -11.84 -9.41
N VAL A 214 16.90 -10.90 -8.95
CA VAL A 214 16.10 -10.04 -9.85
C VAL A 214 17.02 -9.30 -10.82
N ILE A 215 18.11 -8.71 -10.34
CA ILE A 215 19.04 -7.96 -11.21
C ILE A 215 19.70 -8.88 -12.24
N GLU A 216 20.13 -10.08 -11.84
CA GLU A 216 20.78 -11.04 -12.74
C GLU A 216 19.81 -11.59 -13.79
N ALA A 217 18.63 -12.05 -13.35
CA ALA A 217 17.59 -12.62 -14.21
C ALA A 217 17.01 -11.60 -15.19
N SER A 218 17.09 -10.30 -14.86
CA SER A 218 16.55 -9.21 -15.68
C SER A 218 17.53 -8.65 -16.72
N ARG A 219 18.76 -9.17 -16.81
CA ARG A 219 19.76 -8.69 -17.79
C ARG A 219 19.34 -8.84 -19.24
N GLU A 220 18.45 -9.78 -19.54
CA GLU A 220 17.94 -10.05 -20.88
C GLU A 220 16.82 -9.09 -21.32
N GLY A 221 16.52 -8.06 -20.53
CA GLY A 221 15.59 -6.99 -20.92
C GLY A 221 14.16 -7.17 -20.39
N GLU A 222 13.93 -8.08 -19.44
CA GLU A 222 12.63 -8.24 -18.79
C GLU A 222 12.80 -8.27 -17.28
N VAL A 223 12.11 -7.39 -16.55
CA VAL A 223 12.22 -7.33 -15.08
C VAL A 223 11.52 -8.53 -14.46
N ARG A 224 12.28 -9.47 -13.89
CA ARG A 224 11.76 -10.72 -13.32
C ARG A 224 12.67 -11.30 -12.24
N MET A 225 12.13 -12.24 -11.47
CA MET A 225 12.92 -13.21 -10.70
C MET A 225 13.30 -14.38 -11.61
N SER A 226 14.37 -15.11 -11.27
CA SER A 226 14.61 -16.42 -11.88
C SER A 226 13.51 -17.41 -11.49
N ASP A 227 13.32 -18.47 -12.27
CA ASP A 227 12.30 -19.49 -11.98
C ASP A 227 12.54 -20.16 -10.62
N ASP A 228 13.80 -20.37 -10.24
CA ASP A 228 14.18 -20.95 -8.95
C ASP A 228 13.83 -20.01 -7.77
N MET A 229 14.15 -18.72 -7.91
CA MET A 229 13.83 -17.73 -6.88
C MET A 229 12.34 -17.49 -6.77
N ALA A 230 11.62 -17.43 -7.90
CA ALA A 230 10.17 -17.27 -7.91
C ALA A 230 9.48 -18.42 -7.16
N GLN A 231 9.92 -19.67 -7.38
CA GLN A 231 9.42 -20.83 -6.64
C GLN A 231 9.72 -20.74 -5.15
N ALA A 232 10.92 -20.31 -4.77
CA ALA A 232 11.31 -20.17 -3.37
C ALA A 232 10.48 -19.09 -2.65
N VAL A 233 10.25 -17.95 -3.32
CA VAL A 233 9.45 -16.83 -2.82
C VAL A 233 7.98 -17.23 -2.69
N GLU A 234 7.43 -17.98 -3.64
CA GLU A 234 6.06 -18.52 -3.56
C GLU A 234 5.90 -19.50 -2.41
N LEU A 235 6.82 -20.46 -2.27
CA LEU A 235 6.84 -21.39 -1.14
C LEU A 235 6.89 -20.66 0.20
N PHE A 236 7.67 -19.58 0.29
CA PHE A 236 7.77 -18.80 1.51
C PHE A 236 6.48 -18.04 1.82
N HIS A 237 5.88 -17.43 0.80
CA HIS A 237 4.60 -16.76 0.91
C HIS A 237 3.50 -17.72 1.39
N ASP A 238 3.38 -18.90 0.78
CA ASP A 238 2.39 -19.91 1.16
C ASP A 238 2.56 -20.39 2.61
N PHE A 239 3.82 -20.59 3.04
CA PHE A 239 4.13 -20.92 4.42
C PHE A 239 3.65 -19.84 5.40
N LEU A 240 3.94 -18.56 5.12
CA LEU A 240 3.50 -17.46 5.97
C LEU A 240 1.97 -17.32 5.98
N PHE A 241 1.34 -17.47 4.82
CA PHE A 241 -0.10 -17.46 4.70
C PHE A 241 -0.75 -18.55 5.58
N GLU A 242 -0.21 -19.76 5.56
CA GLU A 242 -0.72 -20.85 6.39
C GLU A 242 -0.50 -20.61 7.90
N LYS A 243 0.71 -20.19 8.30
CA LYS A 243 1.08 -20.13 9.72
C LYS A 243 0.66 -18.84 10.43
N VAL A 244 0.68 -17.72 9.72
CA VAL A 244 0.42 -16.39 10.29
C VAL A 244 -1.03 -15.99 10.07
N TYR A 245 -1.49 -16.01 8.82
CA TYR A 245 -2.82 -15.48 8.47
C TYR A 245 -3.99 -16.37 8.89
N ARG A 246 -3.76 -17.68 9.11
CA ARG A 246 -4.78 -18.58 9.66
C ARG A 246 -4.73 -18.70 11.18
N ASN A 247 -3.80 -18.01 11.85
CA ASN A 247 -3.64 -18.12 13.29
C ASN A 247 -4.87 -17.53 14.04
N PRO A 248 -5.50 -18.29 14.96
CA PRO A 248 -6.66 -17.82 15.72
C PRO A 248 -6.42 -16.56 16.55
N THR A 249 -5.20 -16.37 17.07
CA THR A 249 -4.84 -15.20 17.89
C THR A 249 -4.86 -13.93 17.04
N ALA A 250 -4.37 -13.98 15.81
CA ALA A 250 -4.43 -12.85 14.88
C ALA A 250 -5.89 -12.52 14.50
N LYS A 251 -6.72 -13.54 14.29
CA LYS A 251 -8.15 -13.37 13.95
C LYS A 251 -9.02 -12.76 15.06
N GLY A 252 -8.64 -12.91 16.33
CA GLY A 252 -9.43 -12.43 17.46
C GLY A 252 -9.64 -10.92 17.44
N GLU A 253 -8.61 -10.16 17.11
CA GLU A 253 -8.67 -8.69 17.07
C GLU A 253 -9.32 -8.17 15.78
N GLU A 254 -9.23 -8.90 14.67
CA GLU A 254 -9.89 -8.54 13.39
C GLU A 254 -11.41 -8.44 13.52
N ALA A 255 -12.02 -9.29 14.33
CA ALA A 255 -13.47 -9.23 14.58
C ALA A 255 -13.89 -7.90 15.24
N LYS A 256 -13.01 -7.25 16.00
CA LYS A 256 -13.26 -5.91 16.56
C LYS A 256 -13.16 -4.84 15.48
N VAL A 257 -12.21 -4.96 14.56
CA VAL A 257 -12.06 -4.05 13.41
C VAL A 257 -13.33 -4.02 12.57
N SER A 258 -13.88 -5.19 12.21
CA SER A 258 -15.13 -5.26 11.45
C SER A 258 -16.30 -4.57 12.16
N LYS A 259 -16.39 -4.71 13.48
CA LYS A 259 -17.42 -4.01 14.28
C LYS A 259 -17.24 -2.50 14.27
N ILE A 260 -16.00 -2.02 14.47
CA ILE A 260 -15.69 -0.58 14.49
C ILE A 260 -16.01 0.04 13.13
N LEU A 261 -15.45 -0.50 12.05
CA LEU A 261 -15.64 0.04 10.71
C LEU A 261 -17.09 -0.11 10.23
N GLY A 262 -17.75 -1.23 10.55
CA GLY A 262 -19.17 -1.44 10.24
C GLY A 262 -20.09 -0.45 10.94
N ALA A 263 -19.83 -0.14 12.22
CA ALA A 263 -20.63 0.85 12.94
C ALA A 263 -20.42 2.27 12.37
N ILE A 264 -19.18 2.65 12.06
CA ILE A 264 -18.89 3.94 11.42
C ILE A 264 -19.59 4.01 10.05
N TRP A 265 -19.48 2.95 9.25
CA TRP A 265 -20.12 2.83 7.95
C TRP A 265 -21.64 3.02 8.04
N ASP A 266 -22.31 2.26 8.90
CA ASP A 266 -23.76 2.32 9.09
C ASP A 266 -24.23 3.70 9.54
N TYR A 267 -23.45 4.36 10.41
CA TYR A 267 -23.75 5.70 10.86
C TYR A 267 -23.76 6.70 9.71
N TYR A 268 -22.71 6.73 8.88
CA TYR A 268 -22.63 7.69 7.78
C TYR A 268 -23.54 7.34 6.60
N LEU A 269 -23.87 6.06 6.39
CA LEU A 269 -24.93 5.69 5.44
C LEU A 269 -26.28 6.29 5.83
N LYS A 270 -26.62 6.25 7.12
CA LYS A 270 -27.89 6.80 7.64
C LYS A 270 -27.89 8.33 7.76
N ASN A 271 -26.71 8.93 7.88
CA ASN A 271 -26.53 10.36 8.13
C ASN A 271 -25.52 10.98 7.14
N PRO A 272 -25.82 11.00 5.82
CA PRO A 272 -24.89 11.51 4.80
C PRO A 272 -24.58 13.01 4.98
N ASP A 273 -25.46 13.78 5.62
CA ASP A 273 -25.24 15.20 5.96
C ASP A 273 -24.06 15.42 6.91
N LYS A 274 -23.69 14.39 7.71
CA LYS A 274 -22.58 14.41 8.66
C LYS A 274 -21.23 14.13 8.01
N LEU A 275 -21.20 13.68 6.76
CA LEU A 275 -19.94 13.54 6.03
C LEU A 275 -19.28 14.92 5.83
N PRO A 276 -17.93 14.98 5.77
CA PRO A 276 -17.25 16.23 5.45
C PRO A 276 -17.67 16.75 4.06
N PRO A 277 -17.60 18.07 3.81
CA PRO A 277 -18.12 18.69 2.58
C PRO A 277 -17.63 18.03 1.29
N ASP A 278 -16.33 17.72 1.20
CA ASP A 278 -15.71 17.09 0.03
C ASP A 278 -16.31 15.70 -0.28
N TYR A 279 -16.74 14.94 0.75
CA TYR A 279 -17.38 13.64 0.56
C TYR A 279 -18.87 13.74 0.30
N ARG A 280 -19.54 14.81 0.76
CA ARG A 280 -20.95 15.04 0.42
C ARG A 280 -21.14 15.28 -1.07
N SER A 281 -20.23 16.01 -1.73
CA SER A 281 -20.33 16.15 -3.19
C SER A 281 -20.14 14.81 -3.91
N ILE A 282 -19.32 13.91 -3.36
CA ILE A 282 -19.21 12.53 -3.87
C ILE A 282 -20.52 11.78 -3.65
N ALA A 283 -21.17 11.96 -2.50
CA ALA A 283 -22.45 11.31 -2.22
C ALA A 283 -23.53 11.73 -3.23
N ASP A 284 -23.54 13.01 -3.60
CA ASP A 284 -24.49 13.57 -4.56
C ASP A 284 -24.25 13.08 -6.01
N THR A 285 -22.99 12.80 -6.37
CA THR A 285 -22.59 12.50 -7.76
C THR A 285 -22.36 11.01 -8.03
N GLU A 286 -21.81 10.28 -7.06
CA GLU A 286 -21.39 8.88 -7.16
C GLU A 286 -22.13 7.98 -6.16
N GLY A 287 -22.99 8.56 -5.32
CA GLY A 287 -23.82 7.85 -4.34
C GLY A 287 -23.22 7.78 -2.94
N VAL A 288 -24.11 7.79 -1.94
CA VAL A 288 -23.75 7.74 -0.50
C VAL A 288 -22.79 6.58 -0.17
N PRO A 289 -23.00 5.33 -0.62
CA PRO A 289 -22.10 4.23 -0.28
C PRO A 289 -20.64 4.47 -0.73
N ARG A 290 -20.45 5.08 -1.91
CA ARG A 290 -19.10 5.43 -2.39
C ARG A 290 -18.46 6.50 -1.51
N ALA A 291 -19.20 7.56 -1.18
CA ALA A 291 -18.70 8.62 -0.32
C ALA A 291 -18.30 8.10 1.07
N VAL A 292 -19.11 7.22 1.66
CA VAL A 292 -18.79 6.59 2.95
C VAL A 292 -17.56 5.69 2.83
N CYS A 293 -17.45 4.90 1.76
CA CYS A 293 -16.27 4.07 1.49
C CYS A 293 -14.99 4.91 1.42
N ASP A 294 -15.03 6.01 0.68
CA ASP A 294 -13.88 6.92 0.52
C ASP A 294 -13.49 7.57 1.86
N TYR A 295 -14.50 7.98 2.64
CA TYR A 295 -14.25 8.61 3.93
C TYR A 295 -13.68 7.63 4.96
N VAL A 296 -14.27 6.44 5.10
CA VAL A 296 -13.85 5.42 6.07
C VAL A 296 -12.47 4.86 5.74
N SER A 297 -12.20 4.53 4.47
CA SER A 297 -10.86 4.06 4.04
C SER A 297 -9.79 5.13 4.22
N GLY A 298 -10.15 6.41 4.11
CA GLY A 298 -9.26 7.55 4.27
C GLY A 298 -8.85 7.87 5.72
N MET A 299 -9.48 7.28 6.73
CA MET A 299 -9.16 7.53 8.15
C MET A 299 -7.77 6.96 8.53
N SER A 300 -7.16 7.46 9.60
CA SER A 300 -6.08 6.73 10.31
C SER A 300 -6.66 5.83 11.38
N ASP A 301 -5.85 4.94 11.94
CA ASP A 301 -6.29 3.97 12.97
C ASP A 301 -6.86 4.69 14.19
N ASP A 302 -6.09 5.62 14.78
CA ASP A 302 -6.52 6.40 15.94
C ASP A 302 -7.76 7.25 15.66
N TYR A 303 -7.87 7.78 14.44
CA TYR A 303 -9.03 8.60 14.06
C TYR A 303 -10.28 7.75 13.86
N ALA A 304 -10.15 6.52 13.37
CA ALA A 304 -11.26 5.57 13.28
C ALA A 304 -11.77 5.20 14.68
N VAL A 305 -10.86 4.90 15.63
CA VAL A 305 -11.22 4.63 17.03
C VAL A 305 -11.88 5.85 17.69
N TYR A 306 -11.32 7.04 17.49
CA TYR A 306 -11.91 8.29 17.98
C TYR A 306 -13.31 8.52 17.41
N THR A 307 -13.49 8.34 16.10
CA THR A 307 -14.77 8.54 15.42
C THR A 307 -15.83 7.58 15.94
N PHE A 308 -15.49 6.30 16.07
CA PHE A 308 -16.37 5.30 16.69
C PHE A 308 -16.76 5.70 18.11
N SER A 309 -15.79 6.09 18.93
CA SER A 309 -16.02 6.49 20.32
C SER A 309 -16.93 7.71 20.41
N ASN A 310 -16.71 8.72 19.57
CA ASN A 310 -17.52 9.93 19.57
C ASN A 310 -18.98 9.70 19.10
N ILE A 311 -19.22 8.70 18.25
CA ILE A 311 -20.56 8.36 17.78
C ILE A 311 -21.33 7.52 18.82
N TYR A 312 -20.67 6.55 19.45
CA TYR A 312 -21.34 5.49 20.22
C TYR A 312 -21.04 5.46 21.72
N ILE A 313 -19.96 6.09 22.17
CA ILE A 313 -19.57 6.13 23.59
C ILE A 313 -20.00 7.47 24.18
N PRO A 314 -20.94 7.49 25.14
CA PRO A 314 -21.35 8.73 25.79
C PRO A 314 -20.18 9.40 26.51
N ALA A 315 -20.07 10.72 26.40
CA ALA A 315 -19.11 11.47 27.20
C ALA A 315 -19.49 11.40 28.69
N ALA A 316 -18.54 10.96 29.53
CA ALA A 316 -18.71 11.05 30.98
C ALA A 316 -18.80 12.52 31.39
N TRP A 317 -19.86 12.90 32.12
CA TRP A 317 -19.96 14.24 32.70
C TRP A 317 -18.88 14.40 33.77
N GLN A 318 -17.84 15.18 33.48
CA GLN A 318 -16.92 15.66 34.52
C GLN A 318 -17.59 16.82 35.25
N VAL A 319 -18.30 16.50 36.34
CA VAL A 319 -18.63 17.50 37.35
C VAL A 319 -17.33 17.79 38.11
N LYS A 320 -16.74 18.96 37.86
CA LYS A 320 -15.69 19.52 38.73
C LYS A 320 -16.33 20.14 39.96
#